data_AF-A0A2P4ZUY7-F1
#
_entry.id   AF-A0A2P4ZUY7-F1
#
_cell.length_a   1.000
_cell.length_b   1.000
_cell.length_c   1.000
_cell.angle_alpha   90.00
_cell.angle_beta   90.00
_cell.angle_gamma   90.00
#
_symmetry.space_group_name_H-M   'P 1'
#
loop_
_entity.id
_entity.type
_entity.pdbx_description
1 polymer ?
#
loop_
_entity_poly.entity_id
_entity_poly.type
_entity_poly.pdbx_seq_one_letter_code
_entity_poly.pdbx_strand_id
1 'polypeptide(L)'
;MSTTLNHDSEGLEVVPGSDNNVEGLEVAHNHGFDGLEASPKVQTAYGLEAVSKDGSSNMDNIEGARWSKSQNPRRKRLWLIIAAVVLVLVIVGAVVGGVVGSRSNHKALATPSSSSTPSPSTSAPSSSTTASSIDASSGIGVTGWWSSDSDFSIRLAYQGDDSYLHMMQYNSGDDDWSTMTILTNLDVKQGSPIALSCFNNPVFSNSDPNSDNNYTQIEIFYISDRGYVAEWWIREQQVPEQRTLNGNGSMSPNAWKAGVGSRFTSYWPSVIVQDDTSQLQEIYYNGSWSQKDLGLACQNHSAFAEIPVSIKGGLIGAENFIYQRDDQKLFVEGRKDSTASASTVTIPAITMPAEAAIGAFAIPRSSASNAAMNNYILWQNATGAIQMTWEDDNTGWRTSSTPESLGTPDKGTGITCLTPTLWAVGSLQPGYSMARCYYLVDGRIREIQYDGSNWSVVGNVI
;
A
#
# COMPACT_ATOMS: atom_id res chain seq x y z
N MET A 1 12.49 -45.62 60.65
CA MET A 1 11.64 -44.41 60.65
C MET A 1 11.30 -44.12 59.21
N SER A 2 10.18 -44.67 58.76
CA SER A 2 9.58 -44.44 57.45
C SER A 2 8.50 -43.40 57.60
N THR A 3 8.42 -42.47 56.65
CA THR A 3 7.30 -41.55 56.49
C THR A 3 6.84 -41.65 55.04
N THR A 4 5.69 -42.32 54.88
CA THR A 4 4.84 -42.34 53.70
C THR A 4 3.95 -41.10 53.71
N LEU A 5 3.86 -40.39 52.59
CA LEU A 5 2.85 -39.36 52.35
C LEU A 5 2.28 -39.56 50.93
N ASN A 6 1.00 -39.92 50.91
CA ASN A 6 0.10 -39.91 49.75
C ASN A 6 -0.24 -38.46 49.39
N HIS A 7 -0.41 -38.18 48.09
CA HIS A 7 -1.48 -37.28 47.63
C HIS A 7 -1.84 -37.56 46.16
N ASP A 8 -3.01 -38.16 46.00
CA ASP A 8 -4.10 -37.94 45.03
C ASP A 8 -3.78 -37.37 43.63
N SER A 9 -4.03 -38.22 42.63
CA SER A 9 -4.20 -37.86 41.22
C SER A 9 -5.69 -37.67 40.91
N GLU A 10 -6.13 -36.44 40.70
CA GLU A 10 -7.45 -36.15 40.14
C GLU A 10 -7.48 -36.52 38.65
N GLY A 11 -8.43 -37.39 38.29
CA GLY A 11 -8.73 -37.79 36.93
C GLY A 11 -9.64 -36.77 36.24
N LEU A 12 -9.36 -36.50 34.98
CA LEU A 12 -10.18 -35.70 34.10
C LEU A 12 -11.34 -36.56 33.58
N GLU A 13 -12.57 -36.28 34.03
CA GLU A 13 -13.80 -36.90 33.51
C GLU A 13 -14.29 -36.10 32.30
N VAL A 14 -14.32 -36.73 31.12
CA VAL A 14 -14.90 -36.14 29.91
C VAL A 14 -16.34 -36.63 29.77
N VAL A 15 -17.28 -35.70 29.92
CA VAL A 15 -18.72 -35.90 29.68
C VAL A 15 -18.99 -35.75 28.18
N PRO A 16 -19.54 -36.77 27.48
CA PRO A 16 -20.01 -36.58 26.10
C PRO A 16 -21.35 -35.84 26.11
N GLY A 17 -21.36 -34.63 25.55
CA GLY A 17 -22.57 -33.92 25.20
C GLY A 17 -23.31 -34.65 24.08
N SER A 18 -24.52 -35.09 24.39
CA SER A 18 -25.49 -35.57 23.43
C SER A 18 -26.07 -34.38 22.67
N ASP A 19 -25.88 -34.30 21.36
CA ASP A 19 -26.84 -33.64 20.48
C ASP A 19 -26.93 -34.40 19.16
N ASN A 20 -28.16 -34.80 18.87
CA ASN A 20 -28.59 -35.56 17.72
C ASN A 20 -28.70 -34.62 16.52
N ASN A 21 -27.90 -34.87 15.47
CA ASN A 21 -28.30 -34.78 14.06
C ASN A 21 -27.08 -35.06 13.18
N VAL A 22 -26.95 -36.32 12.74
CA VAL A 22 -26.03 -36.70 11.67
C VAL A 22 -26.82 -37.50 10.64
N GLU A 23 -27.14 -36.87 9.53
CA GLU A 23 -27.48 -37.58 8.29
C GLU A 23 -26.24 -38.31 7.78
N GLY A 24 -26.46 -39.53 7.31
CA GLY A 24 -25.45 -40.56 7.16
C GLY A 24 -24.38 -40.28 6.10
N LEU A 25 -23.15 -40.64 6.46
CA LEU A 25 -22.06 -40.86 5.54
C LEU A 25 -21.86 -42.37 5.39
N GLU A 26 -22.23 -42.93 4.25
CA GLU A 26 -21.96 -44.33 3.92
C GLU A 26 -20.47 -44.51 3.61
N VAL A 27 -19.78 -45.29 4.45
CA VAL A 27 -18.40 -45.71 4.23
C VAL A 27 -18.40 -46.96 3.36
N ALA A 28 -18.10 -46.80 2.08
CA ALA A 28 -17.75 -47.91 1.20
C ALA A 28 -16.28 -48.29 1.44
N HIS A 29 -16.07 -49.47 2.02
CA HIS A 29 -14.74 -50.10 2.10
C HIS A 29 -14.29 -50.52 0.70
N ASN A 30 -13.16 -49.99 0.22
CA ASN A 30 -12.47 -50.53 -0.94
C ASN A 30 -11.07 -51.01 -0.52
N HIS A 31 -10.81 -52.29 -0.74
CA HIS A 31 -9.54 -52.95 -0.47
C HIS A 31 -8.51 -52.58 -1.53
N GLY A 32 -7.32 -52.17 -1.09
CA GLY A 32 -6.08 -52.25 -1.86
C GLY A 32 -5.64 -50.95 -2.52
N PHE A 33 -4.65 -50.29 -1.92
CA PHE A 33 -3.34 -49.95 -2.50
C PHE A 33 -2.63 -48.99 -1.55
N ASP A 34 -1.49 -49.44 -1.01
CA ASP A 34 -0.51 -48.61 -0.31
C ASP A 34 0.12 -47.61 -1.30
N GLY A 35 0.19 -46.33 -0.92
CA GLY A 35 0.91 -45.31 -1.66
C GLY A 35 0.33 -43.91 -1.48
N LEU A 36 0.75 -43.21 -0.42
CA LEU A 36 0.51 -41.78 -0.23
C LEU A 36 1.47 -40.98 -1.12
N GLU A 37 0.98 -40.47 -2.24
CA GLU A 37 1.53 -39.26 -2.88
C GLU A 37 0.42 -38.21 -2.96
N ALA A 38 0.55 -37.15 -2.16
CA ALA A 38 -0.26 -35.95 -2.30
C ALA A 38 0.35 -35.07 -3.39
N SER A 39 -0.19 -35.15 -4.59
CA SER A 39 0.07 -34.18 -5.67
C SER A 39 -1.05 -33.12 -5.65
N PRO A 40 -0.76 -31.84 -5.34
CA PRO A 40 -1.72 -30.79 -5.62
C PRO A 40 -1.65 -30.50 -7.13
N LYS A 41 -2.72 -30.86 -7.85
CA LYS A 41 -3.02 -30.28 -9.16
C LYS A 41 -3.22 -28.79 -8.99
N VAL A 42 -2.14 -28.03 -9.14
CA VAL A 42 -2.18 -26.59 -9.36
C VAL A 42 -2.73 -26.37 -10.78
N GLN A 43 -3.94 -25.84 -10.87
CA GLN A 43 -4.43 -25.21 -12.10
C GLN A 43 -3.66 -23.90 -12.28
N THR A 44 -2.55 -23.95 -13.01
CA THR A 44 -1.92 -22.76 -13.56
C THR A 44 -2.81 -22.21 -14.67
N ALA A 45 -3.69 -21.27 -14.34
CA ALA A 45 -4.33 -20.39 -15.30
C ALA A 45 -3.48 -19.12 -15.47
N TYR A 46 -2.26 -19.29 -16.00
CA TYR A 46 -1.56 -18.18 -16.66
C TYR A 46 -1.77 -18.36 -18.16
N GLY A 47 -2.56 -17.45 -18.74
CA GLY A 47 -2.75 -17.36 -20.18
C GLY A 47 -1.42 -17.03 -20.87
N LEU A 48 -0.69 -18.08 -21.25
CA LEU A 48 0.44 -18.01 -22.14
C LEU A 48 -0.11 -17.83 -23.57
N GLU A 49 -0.01 -16.63 -24.14
CA GLU A 49 -0.16 -16.47 -25.59
C GLU A 49 1.00 -17.18 -26.28
N ALA A 50 0.72 -18.34 -26.86
CA ALA A 50 1.65 -19.04 -27.73
C ALA A 50 1.88 -18.22 -29.01
N VAL A 51 3.00 -17.50 -29.06
CA VAL A 51 3.57 -17.02 -30.32
C VAL A 51 4.00 -18.25 -31.13
N SER A 52 3.13 -18.67 -32.05
CA SER A 52 3.46 -19.72 -33.01
C SER A 52 4.48 -19.18 -34.01
N LYS A 53 5.65 -19.80 -34.05
CA LYS A 53 6.74 -19.52 -34.98
C LYS A 53 7.07 -20.79 -35.73
N ASP A 54 6.46 -20.94 -36.90
CA ASP A 54 6.88 -21.75 -38.04
C ASP A 54 6.24 -21.07 -39.27
N GLY A 55 6.89 -20.82 -40.40
CA GLY A 55 7.98 -21.57 -41.01
C GLY A 55 7.52 -22.09 -42.38
N SER A 56 7.55 -21.22 -43.40
CA SER A 56 7.74 -21.53 -44.84
C SER A 56 6.81 -22.52 -45.56
N SER A 57 6.03 -22.02 -46.53
CA SER A 57 6.10 -22.47 -47.95
C SER A 57 5.21 -21.66 -48.89
N ASN A 58 5.74 -21.37 -50.09
CA ASN A 58 5.09 -20.83 -51.30
C ASN A 58 3.68 -21.38 -51.60
N MET A 59 2.79 -20.52 -52.10
CA MET A 59 2.21 -20.57 -53.46
C MET A 59 1.17 -19.46 -53.69
N ASP A 60 1.43 -18.67 -54.74
CA ASP A 60 0.55 -18.16 -55.80
C ASP A 60 -0.90 -17.70 -55.54
N ASN A 61 -1.15 -16.47 -56.00
CA ASN A 61 -2.33 -15.98 -56.74
C ASN A 61 -3.72 -16.51 -56.36
N ILE A 62 -4.52 -15.69 -55.66
CA ILE A 62 -5.96 -15.53 -55.98
C ILE A 62 -6.39 -14.07 -55.74
N GLU A 63 -6.90 -13.46 -56.81
CA GLU A 63 -7.66 -12.22 -56.83
C GLU A 63 -8.96 -12.31 -56.02
N GLY A 64 -9.32 -11.20 -55.35
CA GLY A 64 -10.72 -10.81 -55.18
C GLY A 64 -11.43 -11.28 -53.91
N ALA A 65 -11.65 -10.33 -52.99
CA ALA A 65 -13.01 -9.92 -52.58
C ALA A 65 -12.93 -8.86 -51.48
N ARG A 66 -13.26 -7.63 -51.86
CA ARG A 66 -13.60 -6.52 -50.95
C ARG A 66 -14.80 -6.88 -50.09
N TRP A 67 -14.69 -6.71 -48.77
CA TRP A 67 -15.83 -6.47 -47.89
C TRP A 67 -15.55 -5.24 -47.02
N SER A 68 -15.89 -4.06 -47.52
CA SER A 68 -15.99 -2.83 -46.73
C SER A 68 -17.37 -2.78 -46.08
N LYS A 69 -17.45 -2.92 -44.75
CA LYS A 69 -18.67 -2.59 -43.99
C LYS A 69 -18.89 -1.08 -44.05
N SER A 70 -19.84 -0.67 -44.89
CA SER A 70 -20.38 0.70 -44.97
C SER A 70 -21.09 1.06 -43.66
N GLN A 71 -20.44 1.83 -42.79
CA GLN A 71 -21.10 2.48 -41.66
C GLN A 71 -21.73 3.79 -42.12
N ASN A 72 -23.06 3.86 -42.03
CA ASN A 72 -23.88 5.03 -42.36
C ASN A 72 -23.43 6.29 -41.58
N PRO A 73 -22.98 7.38 -42.24
CA PRO A 73 -22.52 8.60 -41.56
C PRO A 73 -23.66 9.47 -40.98
N ARG A 74 -24.92 9.07 -41.13
CA ARG A 74 -26.07 9.89 -40.68
C ARG A 74 -26.28 9.92 -39.16
N ARG A 75 -25.83 8.92 -38.40
CA ARG A 75 -26.02 8.90 -36.92
C ARG A 75 -25.01 9.76 -36.14
N LYS A 76 -23.82 10.02 -36.71
CA LYS A 76 -22.78 10.86 -36.07
C LYS A 76 -23.13 12.35 -36.06
N ARG A 77 -23.93 12.82 -37.03
CA ARG A 77 -24.38 14.23 -37.08
C ARG A 77 -25.45 14.55 -36.02
N LEU A 78 -26.29 13.58 -35.65
CA LEU A 78 -27.29 13.77 -34.60
C LEU A 78 -26.63 13.92 -33.21
N TRP A 79 -25.60 13.14 -32.93
CA TRP A 79 -24.86 13.20 -31.67
C TRP A 79 -24.13 14.54 -31.46
N LEU A 80 -23.57 15.12 -32.52
CA LEU A 80 -22.93 16.44 -32.47
C LEU A 80 -23.94 17.57 -32.17
N ILE A 81 -25.18 17.47 -32.67
CA ILE A 81 -26.23 18.46 -32.39
C ILE A 81 -26.66 18.38 -30.91
N ILE A 82 -26.81 17.17 -30.37
CA ILE A 82 -27.19 16.97 -28.96
C ILE A 82 -26.09 17.52 -28.04
N ALA A 83 -24.82 17.23 -28.33
CA ALA A 83 -23.68 17.74 -27.56
C ALA A 83 -23.61 19.28 -27.56
N ALA A 84 -23.90 19.91 -28.71
CA ALA A 84 -23.91 21.37 -28.82
C ALA A 84 -25.05 22.01 -27.99
N VAL A 85 -26.23 21.40 -27.95
CA VAL A 85 -27.37 21.91 -27.15
C VAL A 85 -27.07 21.83 -25.65
N VAL A 86 -26.47 20.73 -25.18
CA VAL A 86 -26.09 20.57 -23.77
C VAL A 86 -25.04 21.61 -23.36
N LEU A 87 -24.03 21.85 -24.21
CA LEU A 87 -23.00 22.86 -23.96
C LEU A 87 -23.60 24.27 -23.80
N VAL A 88 -24.57 24.63 -24.66
CA VAL A 88 -25.24 25.94 -24.58
C VAL A 88 -26.04 26.06 -23.29
N LEU A 89 -26.74 25.01 -22.84
CA LEU A 89 -27.49 25.03 -21.58
C LEU A 89 -26.58 25.20 -20.35
N VAL A 90 -25.39 24.58 -20.35
CA VAL A 90 -24.40 24.74 -19.28
C VAL A 90 -23.87 26.18 -19.23
N ILE A 91 -23.58 26.78 -20.39
CA ILE A 91 -23.14 28.19 -20.47
C ILE A 91 -24.23 29.12 -19.94
N VAL A 92 -25.49 28.91 -20.32
CA VAL A 92 -26.61 29.73 -19.81
C VAL A 92 -26.76 29.57 -18.30
N GLY A 93 -26.66 28.35 -17.76
CA GLY A 93 -26.72 28.09 -16.32
C GLY A 93 -25.59 28.79 -15.54
N ALA A 94 -24.35 28.72 -16.04
CA ALA A 94 -23.20 29.37 -15.43
C ALA A 94 -23.31 30.90 -15.46
N VAL A 95 -23.79 31.47 -16.57
CA VAL A 95 -23.97 32.92 -16.70
C VAL A 95 -25.08 33.44 -15.80
N VAL A 96 -26.21 32.73 -15.67
CA VAL A 96 -27.31 33.15 -14.79
C VAL A 96 -26.95 33.00 -13.30
N GLY A 97 -26.15 31.99 -12.92
CA GLY A 97 -25.66 31.82 -11.55
C GLY A 97 -24.71 32.95 -11.09
N GLY A 98 -23.89 33.49 -12.00
CA GLY A 98 -22.94 34.56 -11.69
C GLY A 98 -23.57 35.93 -11.42
N VAL A 99 -24.75 36.24 -12.00
CA VAL A 99 -25.36 37.58 -11.89
C VAL A 99 -26.26 37.78 -10.66
N VAL A 100 -26.65 36.70 -9.97
CA VAL A 100 -27.55 36.77 -8.80
C VAL A 100 -26.82 36.59 -7.46
N GLY A 101 -25.60 36.05 -7.45
CA GLY A 101 -24.83 35.77 -6.22
C GLY A 101 -24.10 36.95 -5.57
N SER A 102 -24.08 38.13 -6.19
CA SER A 102 -23.30 39.27 -5.68
C SER A 102 -24.22 40.37 -5.12
N ARG A 103 -24.85 40.11 -3.96
CA ARG A 103 -25.50 41.15 -3.12
C ARG A 103 -26.00 40.59 -1.79
N SER A 104 -25.13 40.50 -0.79
CA SER A 104 -25.48 40.73 0.64
C SER A 104 -24.29 40.51 1.59
N ASN A 105 -23.64 41.60 2.03
CA ASN A 105 -23.56 41.98 3.45
C ASN A 105 -22.55 43.12 3.67
N HIS A 106 -23.08 44.35 3.70
CA HIS A 106 -22.49 45.46 4.44
C HIS A 106 -23.30 45.65 5.71
N LYS A 107 -22.68 45.55 6.89
CA LYS A 107 -23.15 46.27 8.08
C LYS A 107 -22.00 46.88 8.89
N ALA A 108 -21.98 48.21 8.80
CA ALA A 108 -21.85 49.21 9.84
C ALA A 108 -20.62 49.17 10.79
N LEU A 109 -19.75 50.18 10.58
CA LEU A 109 -18.97 50.83 11.62
C LEU A 109 -19.88 51.36 12.75
N ALA A 110 -19.46 51.16 13.99
CA ALA A 110 -19.82 52.01 15.12
C ALA A 110 -18.56 52.38 15.93
N THR A 111 -18.48 53.68 16.22
CA THR A 111 -17.47 54.50 16.92
C THR A 111 -17.15 54.01 18.36
N PRO A 112 -15.94 54.30 18.92
CA PRO A 112 -15.47 53.69 20.16
C PRO A 112 -15.89 54.46 21.41
N SER A 113 -16.22 53.73 22.48
CA SER A 113 -16.39 54.28 23.84
C SER A 113 -15.95 53.28 24.91
N SER A 114 -14.93 53.69 25.68
CA SER A 114 -14.72 53.47 27.13
C SER A 114 -14.97 52.09 27.76
N SER A 115 -13.85 51.50 28.19
CA SER A 115 -13.58 50.88 29.50
C SER A 115 -14.73 50.18 30.26
N SER A 116 -14.66 48.85 30.31
CA SER A 116 -14.94 48.07 31.52
C SER A 116 -14.40 46.65 31.39
N THR A 117 -13.68 46.23 32.43
CA THR A 117 -13.05 44.92 32.64
C THR A 117 -14.11 43.82 32.83
N PRO A 118 -13.96 42.62 32.23
CA PRO A 118 -14.64 41.43 32.75
C PRO A 118 -13.67 40.29 33.09
N SER A 119 -14.01 39.60 34.18
CA SER A 119 -13.37 38.41 34.74
C SER A 119 -13.30 37.22 33.77
N PRO A 120 -12.29 36.34 33.90
CA PRO A 120 -12.19 35.14 33.08
C PRO A 120 -13.14 34.05 33.61
N SER A 121 -14.14 33.69 32.80
CA SER A 121 -14.90 32.46 32.96
C SER A 121 -14.24 31.36 32.11
N THR A 122 -13.41 30.54 32.76
CA THR A 122 -12.89 29.27 32.25
C THR A 122 -14.03 28.32 31.93
N SER A 123 -14.37 28.20 30.65
CA SER A 123 -15.12 27.06 30.11
C SER A 123 -14.11 26.22 29.35
N ALA A 124 -13.64 25.15 29.98
CA ALA A 124 -12.76 24.18 29.35
C ALA A 124 -13.50 23.51 28.17
N PRO A 125 -12.94 23.46 26.96
CA PRO A 125 -13.38 22.48 25.99
C PRO A 125 -12.94 21.12 26.49
N SER A 126 -13.89 20.20 26.56
CA SER A 126 -13.71 18.80 26.86
C SER A 126 -12.56 18.25 26.01
N SER A 127 -11.47 17.89 26.67
CA SER A 127 -10.34 17.20 26.06
C SER A 127 -10.84 15.91 25.45
N SER A 128 -10.74 15.85 24.12
CA SER A 128 -10.77 14.63 23.34
C SER A 128 -9.86 13.59 23.98
N THR A 129 -10.30 12.34 23.95
CA THR A 129 -9.52 11.14 24.25
C THR A 129 -8.05 11.33 23.85
N THR A 130 -7.16 11.17 24.81
CA THR A 130 -5.69 11.14 24.69
C THR A 130 -5.28 10.54 23.36
N ALA A 131 -4.81 11.37 22.43
CA ALA A 131 -4.01 10.87 21.30
C ALA A 131 -2.85 10.11 21.93
N SER A 132 -2.83 8.78 21.76
CA SER A 132 -1.67 7.97 22.09
C SER A 132 -0.52 8.51 21.23
N SER A 133 0.52 8.99 21.89
CA SER A 133 1.76 9.32 21.20
C SER A 133 2.29 8.10 20.46
N ILE A 134 3.02 8.35 19.39
CA ILE A 134 3.78 7.35 18.65
C ILE A 134 5.08 7.07 19.39
N ASP A 135 5.44 5.80 19.49
CA ASP A 135 6.75 5.44 20.02
C ASP A 135 7.85 5.97 19.10
N ALA A 136 8.87 6.62 19.68
CA ALA A 136 9.93 7.26 18.90
C ALA A 136 10.76 6.29 18.03
N SER A 137 10.71 4.99 18.32
CA SER A 137 11.33 3.92 17.54
C SER A 137 10.36 3.16 16.64
N SER A 138 9.09 3.56 16.59
CA SER A 138 8.06 2.96 15.76
C SER A 138 8.42 3.03 14.28
N GLY A 139 8.23 1.91 13.56
CA GLY A 139 8.05 1.96 12.11
C GLY A 139 6.78 2.71 11.73
N ILE A 140 6.69 3.17 10.47
CA ILE A 140 5.46 3.71 9.91
C ILE A 140 5.23 2.99 8.57
N GLY A 141 4.08 2.33 8.45
CA GLY A 141 3.64 1.75 7.18
C GLY A 141 2.45 2.52 6.63
N VAL A 142 2.42 2.73 5.32
CA VAL A 142 1.28 3.36 4.64
C VAL A 142 0.88 2.56 3.41
N THR A 143 -0.43 2.47 3.17
CA THR A 143 -1.00 1.98 1.91
C THR A 143 -2.23 2.80 1.55
N GLY A 144 -2.73 2.64 0.33
CA GLY A 144 -3.90 3.37 -0.13
C GLY A 144 -4.36 2.91 -1.49
N TRP A 145 -5.58 3.29 -1.85
CA TRP A 145 -6.19 2.93 -3.12
C TRP A 145 -7.15 4.03 -3.59
N TRP A 146 -7.39 4.04 -4.89
CA TRP A 146 -8.43 4.87 -5.51
C TRP A 146 -9.76 4.12 -5.41
N SER A 147 -10.75 4.78 -4.82
CA SER A 147 -12.14 4.31 -4.76
C SER A 147 -12.93 4.81 -5.99
N SER A 148 -12.50 5.92 -6.59
CA SER A 148 -13.02 6.49 -7.84
C SER A 148 -11.92 7.32 -8.54
N ASP A 149 -12.26 8.05 -9.61
CA ASP A 149 -11.32 8.96 -10.28
C ASP A 149 -10.94 10.20 -9.43
N SER A 150 -11.74 10.50 -8.41
CA SER A 150 -11.51 11.65 -7.49
C SER A 150 -11.37 11.24 -6.03
N ASP A 151 -11.80 10.03 -5.68
CA ASP A 151 -11.84 9.58 -4.30
C ASP A 151 -10.79 8.53 -4.03
N PHE A 152 -10.12 8.67 -2.89
CA PHE A 152 -9.10 7.73 -2.46
C PHE A 152 -9.16 7.52 -0.95
N SER A 153 -8.60 6.39 -0.54
CA SER A 153 -8.47 5.98 0.85
C SER A 153 -7.00 5.73 1.16
N ILE A 154 -6.56 6.18 2.32
CA ILE A 154 -5.21 5.94 2.87
C ILE A 154 -5.38 5.24 4.21
N ARG A 155 -4.51 4.28 4.48
CA ARG A 155 -4.38 3.59 5.75
C ARG A 155 -2.94 3.69 6.20
N LEU A 156 -2.75 4.07 7.45
CA LEU A 156 -1.43 4.23 8.05
C LEU A 156 -1.39 3.43 9.34
N ALA A 157 -0.29 2.72 9.57
CA ALA A 157 -0.05 2.00 10.82
C ALA A 157 1.21 2.51 11.51
N TYR A 158 1.15 2.55 12.84
CA TYR A 158 2.29 2.82 13.70
C TYR A 158 2.16 2.07 15.02
N GLN A 159 3.24 1.98 15.78
CA GLN A 159 3.26 1.48 17.14
C GLN A 159 3.17 2.65 18.12
N GLY A 160 2.18 2.61 19.01
CA GLY A 160 2.02 3.60 20.06
C GLY A 160 2.96 3.36 21.23
N ASP A 161 3.05 4.34 22.14
CA ASP A 161 3.77 4.23 23.41
C ASP A 161 3.22 3.11 24.32
N ASP A 162 1.99 2.66 24.04
CA ASP A 162 1.31 1.54 24.68
C ASP A 162 1.72 0.17 24.10
N SER A 163 2.73 0.16 23.21
CA SER A 163 3.23 -1.01 22.49
C SER A 163 2.25 -1.65 21.51
N TYR A 164 1.03 -1.12 21.35
CA TYR A 164 0.04 -1.65 20.41
C TYR A 164 0.22 -1.07 19.01
N LEU A 165 -0.29 -1.78 18.00
CA LEU A 165 -0.38 -1.24 16.65
C LEU A 165 -1.65 -0.39 16.52
N HIS A 166 -1.48 0.87 16.15
CA HIS A 166 -2.53 1.83 15.88
C HIS A 166 -2.71 1.96 14.38
N MET A 167 -3.95 1.89 13.92
CA MET A 167 -4.33 2.10 12.54
C MET A 167 -5.09 3.41 12.40
N MET A 168 -4.62 4.27 11.51
CA MET A 168 -5.28 5.51 11.11
C MET A 168 -5.87 5.34 9.71
N GLN A 169 -6.98 6.01 9.47
CA GLN A 169 -7.63 6.07 8.16
C GLN A 169 -7.82 7.52 7.73
N TYR A 170 -7.63 7.74 6.44
CA TYR A 170 -8.04 8.96 5.74
C TYR A 170 -8.87 8.54 4.54
N ASN A 171 -10.04 9.16 4.35
CA ASN A 171 -10.81 9.07 3.13
C ASN A 171 -10.94 10.49 2.57
N SER A 172 -10.69 10.66 1.27
CA SER A 172 -10.69 11.97 0.62
C SER A 172 -12.02 12.72 0.74
N GLY A 173 -13.13 12.01 0.97
CA GLY A 173 -14.45 12.62 1.20
C GLY A 173 -14.62 13.24 2.59
N ASP A 174 -13.86 12.76 3.59
CA ASP A 174 -13.92 13.23 4.98
C ASP A 174 -12.93 14.40 5.21
N ASP A 175 -11.85 14.43 4.42
CA ASP A 175 -10.75 15.40 4.50
C ASP A 175 -10.10 15.52 5.90
N ASP A 176 -10.13 14.43 6.67
CA ASP A 176 -9.52 14.36 7.99
C ASP A 176 -9.01 12.94 8.30
N TRP A 177 -7.99 12.87 9.15
CA TRP A 177 -7.50 11.61 9.70
C TRP A 177 -8.37 11.17 10.89
N SER A 178 -8.71 9.89 10.95
CA SER A 178 -9.40 9.30 12.10
C SER A 178 -8.77 7.99 12.52
N THR A 179 -8.90 7.63 13.79
CA THR A 179 -8.50 6.31 14.27
C THR A 179 -9.42 5.25 13.68
N MET A 180 -8.83 4.27 13.00
CA MET A 180 -9.56 3.13 12.46
C MET A 180 -9.72 2.02 13.51
N THR A 181 -8.60 1.58 14.11
CA THR A 181 -8.58 0.53 15.12
C THR A 181 -7.27 0.52 15.89
N ILE A 182 -7.27 -0.10 17.08
CA ILE A 182 -6.06 -0.38 17.87
C ILE A 182 -5.99 -1.90 18.05
N LEU A 183 -4.89 -2.50 17.61
CA LEU A 183 -4.68 -3.94 17.61
C LEU A 183 -3.91 -4.34 18.89
N THR A 184 -4.65 -4.71 19.94
CA THR A 184 -4.09 -4.94 21.27
C THR A 184 -3.63 -6.38 21.54
N ASN A 185 -4.03 -7.32 20.70
CA ASN A 185 -3.76 -8.77 20.90
C ASN A 185 -2.66 -9.29 19.96
N LEU A 186 -1.70 -8.43 19.61
CA LEU A 186 -0.56 -8.78 18.76
C LEU A 186 0.70 -8.93 19.60
N ASP A 187 1.55 -9.86 19.19
CA ASP A 187 2.89 -10.07 19.75
C ASP A 187 3.92 -9.13 19.13
N VAL A 188 3.57 -7.87 18.85
CA VAL A 188 4.48 -6.93 18.18
C VAL A 188 5.67 -6.56 19.08
N LYS A 189 6.88 -6.64 18.54
CA LYS A 189 8.10 -6.21 19.23
C LYS A 189 8.11 -4.69 19.36
N GLN A 190 8.56 -4.14 20.49
CA GLN A 190 8.76 -2.69 20.63
C GLN A 190 9.81 -2.19 19.62
N GLY A 191 9.52 -1.08 18.96
CA GLY A 191 10.33 -0.53 17.88
C GLY A 191 10.33 -1.41 16.63
N SER A 192 9.27 -2.19 16.44
CA SER A 192 9.15 -3.02 15.24
C SER A 192 9.13 -2.13 14.00
N PRO A 193 9.88 -2.47 12.93
CA PRO A 193 9.55 -1.96 11.60
C PRO A 193 8.11 -2.35 11.24
N ILE A 194 7.44 -1.50 10.48
CA ILE A 194 6.05 -1.68 10.05
C ILE A 194 6.00 -1.40 8.55
N ALA A 195 5.51 -2.36 7.78
CA ALA A 195 5.23 -2.19 6.36
C ALA A 195 3.78 -2.53 6.08
N LEU A 196 3.14 -1.72 5.23
CA LEU A 196 1.75 -1.93 4.81
C LEU A 196 1.71 -2.14 3.31
N SER A 197 0.83 -3.02 2.88
CA SER A 197 0.38 -3.08 1.50
C SER A 197 -1.11 -3.37 1.48
N CYS A 198 -1.75 -3.25 0.32
CA CYS A 198 -3.12 -3.74 0.18
C CYS A 198 -3.34 -4.27 -1.23
N PHE A 199 -4.43 -5.01 -1.38
CA PHE A 199 -4.90 -5.50 -2.68
C PHE A 199 -6.42 -5.59 -2.71
N ASN A 200 -6.96 -5.60 -3.93
CA ASN A 200 -8.35 -5.97 -4.17
C ASN A 200 -8.39 -7.46 -4.52
N ASN A 201 -9.22 -8.23 -3.81
CA ASN A 201 -9.25 -9.67 -4.06
C ASN A 201 -9.69 -10.03 -5.51
N PRO A 202 -10.75 -9.45 -6.11
CA PRO A 202 -11.15 -9.71 -7.49
C PRO A 202 -10.04 -9.45 -8.52
N VAL A 203 -9.29 -8.36 -8.37
CA VAL A 203 -8.13 -8.04 -9.24
C VAL A 203 -7.09 -9.14 -9.15
N PHE A 204 -6.68 -9.46 -7.92
CA PHE A 204 -5.53 -10.31 -7.70
C PHE A 204 -5.86 -11.79 -8.00
N SER A 205 -7.07 -12.22 -7.64
CA SER A 205 -7.53 -13.59 -7.88
C SER A 205 -8.13 -13.81 -9.28
N ASN A 206 -8.11 -12.79 -10.15
CA ASN A 206 -8.74 -12.81 -11.48
C ASN A 206 -10.18 -13.36 -11.42
N SER A 207 -10.95 -12.92 -10.43
CA SER A 207 -12.31 -13.41 -10.17
C SER A 207 -13.34 -12.31 -10.36
N ASP A 208 -14.52 -12.67 -10.88
CA ASP A 208 -15.61 -11.70 -11.04
C ASP A 208 -16.05 -11.17 -9.66
N PRO A 209 -16.20 -9.85 -9.47
CA PRO A 209 -16.67 -9.28 -8.22
C PRO A 209 -18.07 -9.79 -7.86
N ASN A 210 -18.25 -10.21 -6.61
CA ASN A 210 -19.49 -10.64 -5.99
C ASN A 210 -19.52 -10.19 -4.51
N SER A 211 -20.61 -10.53 -3.81
CA SER A 211 -20.81 -10.15 -2.41
C SER A 211 -19.75 -10.70 -1.46
N ASP A 212 -19.03 -11.75 -1.81
CA ASP A 212 -18.15 -12.48 -0.88
C ASP A 212 -16.68 -12.18 -1.14
N ASN A 213 -16.36 -11.72 -2.35
CA ASN A 213 -14.99 -11.46 -2.78
C ASN A 213 -14.68 -9.96 -2.97
N ASN A 214 -15.67 -9.06 -3.08
CA ASN A 214 -15.42 -7.64 -3.35
C ASN A 214 -15.02 -6.85 -2.10
N TYR A 215 -13.76 -6.98 -1.69
CA TYR A 215 -13.16 -6.28 -0.55
C TYR A 215 -11.74 -5.78 -0.86
N THR A 216 -11.33 -4.74 -0.13
CA THR A 216 -9.92 -4.36 0.02
C THR A 216 -9.34 -5.15 1.17
N GLN A 217 -8.23 -5.86 0.96
CA GLN A 217 -7.45 -6.45 2.04
C GLN A 217 -6.17 -5.65 2.23
N ILE A 218 -5.97 -5.16 3.44
CA ILE A 218 -4.75 -4.50 3.91
C ILE A 218 -3.92 -5.55 4.64
N GLU A 219 -2.65 -5.63 4.31
CA GLU A 219 -1.67 -6.46 5.00
C GLU A 219 -0.75 -5.57 5.82
N ILE A 220 -0.57 -5.95 7.08
CA ILE A 220 0.31 -5.30 8.04
C ILE A 220 1.42 -6.27 8.38
N PHE A 221 2.65 -5.90 8.06
CA PHE A 221 3.84 -6.70 8.31
C PHE A 221 4.68 -6.06 9.42
N TYR A 222 5.10 -6.88 10.38
CA TYR A 222 5.86 -6.45 11.55
C TYR A 222 6.79 -7.56 12.06
N ILE A 223 7.65 -7.24 13.03
CA ILE A 223 8.44 -8.21 13.79
C ILE A 223 7.71 -8.56 15.09
N SER A 224 7.47 -9.85 15.30
CA SER A 224 6.98 -10.35 16.58
C SER A 224 8.03 -10.27 17.68
N ASP A 225 7.61 -10.38 18.94
CA ASP A 225 8.45 -10.46 20.14
C ASP A 225 9.49 -11.59 20.07
N ARG A 226 9.21 -12.64 19.28
CA ARG A 226 10.10 -13.76 18.98
C ARG A 226 11.13 -13.48 17.89
N GLY A 227 11.07 -12.32 17.23
CA GLY A 227 11.97 -11.94 16.15
C GLY A 227 11.59 -12.52 14.78
N TYR A 228 10.33 -12.95 14.61
CA TYR A 228 9.84 -13.46 13.32
C TYR A 228 9.07 -12.38 12.56
N VAL A 229 9.15 -12.43 11.24
CA VAL A 229 8.26 -11.65 10.37
C VAL A 229 6.84 -12.20 10.54
N ALA A 230 5.93 -11.33 10.95
CA ALA A 230 4.53 -11.63 11.19
C ALA A 230 3.63 -10.79 10.26
N GLU A 231 2.43 -11.31 10.03
CA GLU A 231 1.40 -10.71 9.19
C GLU A 231 0.08 -10.64 9.95
N TRP A 232 -0.59 -9.49 9.81
CA TRP A 232 -1.96 -9.29 10.21
C TRP A 232 -2.75 -8.64 9.08
N TRP A 233 -3.89 -9.22 8.72
CA TRP A 233 -4.72 -8.69 7.65
C TRP A 233 -5.94 -7.96 8.20
N ILE A 234 -6.39 -6.94 7.47
CA ILE A 234 -7.67 -6.26 7.67
C ILE A 234 -8.42 -6.26 6.33
N ARG A 235 -9.66 -6.74 6.31
CA ARG A 235 -10.55 -6.66 5.14
C ARG A 235 -11.59 -5.59 5.36
N GLU A 236 -11.66 -4.65 4.44
CA GLU A 236 -12.73 -3.66 4.33
C GLU A 236 -13.66 -4.08 3.18
N GLN A 237 -14.86 -4.49 3.55
CA GLN A 237 -15.93 -4.82 2.62
C GLN A 237 -16.97 -3.70 2.65
N GLN A 238 -17.39 -3.23 1.46
CA GLN A 238 -18.39 -2.16 1.34
C GLN A 238 -19.77 -2.69 0.92
N VAL A 239 -19.81 -3.80 0.18
CA VAL A 239 -21.03 -4.36 -0.42
C VAL A 239 -21.07 -5.87 -0.17
N PRO A 240 -22.21 -6.47 0.20
CA PRO A 240 -23.55 -5.87 0.35
C PRO A 240 -23.74 -5.11 1.67
N GLU A 241 -22.89 -5.35 2.65
CA GLU A 241 -22.89 -4.66 3.94
C GLU A 241 -21.47 -4.18 4.25
N GLN A 242 -21.38 -3.01 4.90
CA GLN A 242 -20.10 -2.49 5.34
C GLN A 242 -19.60 -3.33 6.52
N ARG A 243 -18.50 -4.05 6.32
CA ARG A 243 -17.90 -4.93 7.33
C ARG A 243 -16.39 -4.78 7.32
N THR A 244 -15.83 -4.66 8.52
CA THR A 244 -14.39 -4.79 8.73
C THR A 244 -14.10 -6.13 9.42
N LEU A 245 -13.24 -6.93 8.81
CA LEU A 245 -12.72 -8.17 9.38
C LEU A 245 -11.23 -8.05 9.58
N ASN A 246 -10.68 -8.82 10.50
CA ASN A 246 -9.23 -8.92 10.67
C ASN A 246 -8.83 -10.28 11.22
N GLY A 247 -7.54 -10.57 11.15
CA GLY A 247 -6.98 -11.77 11.74
C GLY A 247 -5.51 -11.99 11.41
N ASN A 248 -4.98 -13.10 11.93
CA ASN A 248 -3.63 -13.53 11.64
C ASN A 248 -3.46 -13.85 10.16
N GLY A 249 -2.33 -13.39 9.62
CA GLY A 249 -1.87 -13.70 8.27
C GLY A 249 -1.43 -15.14 8.06
N SER A 250 -1.43 -15.53 6.79
CA SER A 250 -0.95 -16.84 6.34
C SER A 250 0.57 -16.93 6.26
N MET A 251 1.28 -15.80 6.35
CA MET A 251 2.74 -15.74 6.41
C MET A 251 3.25 -16.16 7.79
N SER A 252 2.60 -15.73 8.88
CA SER A 252 3.09 -15.87 10.26
C SER A 252 3.50 -17.30 10.66
N PRO A 253 2.79 -18.38 10.24
CA PRO A 253 3.19 -19.76 10.55
C PRO A 253 4.56 -20.19 9.99
N ASN A 254 5.11 -19.50 8.99
CA ASN A 254 6.41 -19.85 8.39
C ASN A 254 7.60 -19.50 9.29
N ALA A 255 7.41 -18.65 10.30
CA ALA A 255 8.43 -18.27 11.28
C ALA A 255 9.76 -17.79 10.63
N TRP A 256 9.65 -17.01 9.55
CA TRP A 256 10.81 -16.42 8.90
C TRP A 256 11.46 -15.36 9.79
N LYS A 257 12.79 -15.36 9.84
CA LYS A 257 13.57 -14.40 10.61
C LYS A 257 14.05 -13.29 9.71
N ALA A 258 13.92 -12.06 10.19
CA ALA A 258 14.66 -10.93 9.65
C ALA A 258 15.94 -10.72 10.47
N GLY A 259 16.89 -10.04 9.86
CA GLY A 259 18.10 -9.57 10.52
C GLY A 259 17.76 -8.67 11.71
N VAL A 260 18.60 -8.70 12.75
CA VAL A 260 18.45 -7.78 13.88
C VAL A 260 18.49 -6.33 13.38
N GLY A 261 17.45 -5.55 13.67
CA GLY A 261 17.37 -4.15 13.22
C GLY A 261 17.01 -3.98 11.74
N SER A 262 16.63 -5.06 11.03
CA SER A 262 16.11 -4.98 9.67
C SER A 262 14.92 -4.02 9.60
N ARG A 263 14.87 -3.22 8.54
CA ARG A 263 13.69 -2.45 8.13
C ARG A 263 12.92 -3.24 7.08
N PHE A 264 11.65 -2.89 6.86
CA PHE A 264 10.78 -3.54 5.87
C PHE A 264 10.16 -2.53 4.92
N THR A 265 9.85 -3.02 3.73
CA THR A 265 8.90 -2.39 2.83
C THR A 265 8.03 -3.48 2.22
N SER A 266 6.88 -3.09 1.70
CA SER A 266 5.97 -4.00 1.04
C SER A 266 5.26 -3.28 -0.08
N TYR A 267 5.24 -3.90 -1.24
CA TYR A 267 4.29 -3.62 -2.30
C TYR A 267 3.66 -4.93 -2.72
N TRP A 268 2.35 -5.08 -2.55
CA TRP A 268 1.69 -6.38 -2.74
C TRP A 268 1.98 -6.96 -4.13
N PRO A 269 2.41 -8.24 -4.23
CA PRO A 269 2.41 -9.28 -3.20
C PRO A 269 3.79 -9.59 -2.57
N SER A 270 4.69 -8.60 -2.52
CA SER A 270 6.08 -8.71 -2.08
C SER A 270 6.32 -8.02 -0.75
N VAL A 271 7.14 -8.63 0.11
CA VAL A 271 7.69 -8.02 1.33
C VAL A 271 9.21 -8.15 1.26
N ILE A 272 9.90 -7.02 1.38
CA ILE A 272 11.36 -6.96 1.33
C ILE A 272 11.92 -6.76 2.73
N VAL A 273 12.84 -7.65 3.11
CA VAL A 273 13.50 -7.67 4.42
C VAL A 273 15.00 -7.89 4.26
N GLN A 274 15.79 -7.52 5.26
CA GLN A 274 17.20 -7.86 5.35
C GLN A 274 17.36 -9.10 6.24
N ASP A 275 18.29 -10.00 5.93
CA ASP A 275 18.68 -11.09 6.84
C ASP A 275 19.89 -10.75 7.72
N ASP A 276 20.28 -11.68 8.60
CA ASP A 276 21.45 -11.55 9.50
C ASP A 276 22.80 -11.50 8.76
N THR A 277 22.83 -11.76 7.45
CA THR A 277 24.01 -11.68 6.58
C THR A 277 24.03 -10.44 5.69
N SER A 278 23.13 -9.49 5.97
CA SER A 278 22.97 -8.25 5.21
C SER A 278 22.61 -8.48 3.73
N GLN A 279 21.98 -9.62 3.41
CA GLN A 279 21.38 -9.85 2.09
C GLN A 279 19.91 -9.44 2.09
N LEU A 280 19.48 -8.95 0.93
CA LEU A 280 18.09 -8.63 0.65
C LEU A 280 17.30 -9.94 0.42
N GLN A 281 16.32 -10.18 1.27
CA GLN A 281 15.39 -11.28 1.16
C GLN A 281 14.05 -10.75 0.65
N GLU A 282 13.46 -11.49 -0.28
CA GLU A 282 12.09 -11.29 -0.71
C GLU A 282 11.21 -12.39 -0.13
N ILE A 283 10.10 -11.97 0.46
CA ILE A 283 9.02 -12.84 0.85
C ILE A 283 7.84 -12.53 -0.07
N TYR A 284 7.50 -13.47 -0.95
CA TYR A 284 6.54 -13.25 -2.05
C TYR A 284 5.35 -14.20 -1.94
N TYR A 285 4.15 -13.68 -2.16
CA TYR A 285 2.92 -14.47 -2.21
C TYR A 285 2.52 -14.84 -3.65
N ASN A 286 2.48 -16.15 -3.93
CA ASN A 286 1.97 -16.70 -5.18
C ASN A 286 1.11 -17.94 -4.90
N GLY A 287 -0.06 -17.73 -4.29
CA GLY A 287 -0.95 -18.80 -3.80
C GLY A 287 -0.48 -19.43 -2.47
N SER A 288 0.82 -19.34 -2.18
CA SER A 288 1.42 -19.52 -0.87
C SER A 288 2.58 -18.54 -0.72
N TRP A 289 2.91 -18.20 0.52
CA TRP A 289 4.11 -17.43 0.81
C TRP A 289 5.37 -18.25 0.56
N SER A 290 6.40 -17.63 0.00
CA SER A 290 7.73 -18.21 -0.14
C SER A 290 8.81 -17.15 0.11
N GLN A 291 9.95 -17.56 0.66
CA GLN A 291 11.10 -16.68 0.89
C GLN A 291 12.23 -17.02 -0.09
N LYS A 292 12.88 -16.00 -0.64
CA LYS A 292 13.99 -16.12 -1.57
C LYS A 292 15.06 -15.04 -1.31
N ASP A 293 16.31 -15.45 -1.36
CA ASP A 293 17.46 -14.55 -1.42
C ASP A 293 17.57 -13.94 -2.83
N LEU A 294 17.60 -12.60 -2.91
CA LEU A 294 17.71 -11.88 -4.16
C LEU A 294 19.17 -11.77 -4.66
N GLY A 295 20.15 -12.17 -3.86
CA GLY A 295 21.58 -12.02 -4.15
C GLY A 295 22.04 -10.57 -4.16
N LEU A 296 21.31 -9.70 -3.46
CA LEU A 296 21.58 -8.26 -3.38
C LEU A 296 22.11 -7.94 -1.99
N ALA A 297 23.40 -7.62 -1.90
CA ALA A 297 24.03 -7.16 -0.66
C ALA A 297 23.64 -5.69 -0.38
N CYS A 298 23.22 -5.43 0.85
CA CYS A 298 22.79 -4.10 1.29
C CYS A 298 23.50 -3.70 2.59
N GLN A 299 23.63 -2.40 2.82
CA GLN A 299 24.15 -1.83 4.07
C GLN A 299 23.38 -2.43 5.24
N ASN A 300 24.07 -2.82 6.32
CA ASN A 300 23.40 -3.27 7.54
C ASN A 300 22.40 -2.19 8.03
N HIS A 301 21.17 -2.60 8.33
CA HIS A 301 20.03 -1.72 8.66
C HIS A 301 19.63 -0.73 7.54
N SER A 302 19.88 -1.08 6.28
CA SER A 302 19.41 -0.29 5.13
C SER A 302 17.90 -0.05 5.22
N ALA A 303 17.46 1.16 4.88
CA ALA A 303 16.07 1.38 4.52
C ALA A 303 15.77 0.73 3.16
N PHE A 304 14.51 0.35 2.95
CA PHE A 304 14.04 -0.24 1.71
C PHE A 304 12.81 0.50 1.22
N ALA A 305 12.70 0.63 -0.09
CA ALA A 305 11.45 0.99 -0.74
C ALA A 305 11.25 0.14 -1.99
N GLU A 306 9.99 -0.18 -2.27
CA GLU A 306 9.58 -1.00 -3.40
C GLU A 306 8.50 -0.24 -4.17
N ILE A 307 8.68 -0.12 -5.49
CA ILE A 307 7.73 0.55 -6.38
C ILE A 307 7.57 -0.23 -7.69
N PRO A 308 6.36 -0.28 -8.28
CA PRO A 308 6.14 -0.97 -9.54
C PRO A 308 6.81 -0.24 -10.71
N VAL A 309 7.26 -0.98 -11.73
CA VAL A 309 7.85 -0.40 -12.96
C VAL A 309 6.80 0.07 -13.98
N SER A 310 5.56 -0.44 -13.85
CA SER A 310 4.36 -0.05 -14.61
C SER A 310 3.12 -0.64 -13.94
N ILE A 311 1.93 -0.20 -14.35
CA ILE A 311 0.66 -0.78 -13.87
C ILE A 311 0.60 -2.29 -14.11
N LYS A 312 0.83 -2.73 -15.35
CA LYS A 312 0.83 -4.16 -15.70
C LYS A 312 1.98 -4.89 -15.03
N GLY A 313 3.14 -4.22 -14.94
CA GLY A 313 4.33 -4.76 -14.30
C GLY A 313 4.09 -5.14 -12.85
N GLY A 314 3.53 -4.25 -12.04
CA GLY A 314 3.27 -4.55 -10.63
C GLY A 314 2.29 -5.72 -10.42
N LEU A 315 1.37 -5.99 -11.35
CA LEU A 315 0.49 -7.17 -11.28
C LEU A 315 1.23 -8.51 -11.43
N ILE A 316 2.43 -8.48 -12.00
CA ILE A 316 3.26 -9.68 -12.24
C ILE A 316 4.57 -9.64 -11.46
N GLY A 317 4.69 -8.76 -10.46
CA GLY A 317 5.89 -8.59 -9.64
C GLY A 317 7.06 -7.91 -10.37
N ALA A 318 6.77 -7.00 -11.30
CA ALA A 318 7.81 -6.17 -11.91
C ALA A 318 7.98 -4.88 -11.09
N GLU A 319 8.99 -4.87 -10.23
CA GLU A 319 9.29 -3.77 -9.32
C GLU A 319 10.73 -3.26 -9.43
N ASN A 320 10.95 -2.07 -8.88
CA ASN A 320 12.24 -1.53 -8.51
C ASN A 320 12.43 -1.66 -6.99
N PHE A 321 13.53 -2.29 -6.59
CA PHE A 321 14.01 -2.34 -5.21
C PHE A 321 15.00 -1.20 -4.98
N ILE A 322 14.73 -0.38 -3.99
CA ILE A 322 15.51 0.82 -3.67
C ILE A 322 16.10 0.65 -2.28
N TYR A 323 17.42 0.75 -2.18
CA TYR A 323 18.14 0.46 -0.94
C TYR A 323 19.50 1.15 -0.88
N GLN A 324 20.14 1.11 0.29
CA GLN A 324 21.51 1.55 0.49
C GLN A 324 22.46 0.35 0.42
N ARG A 325 23.56 0.49 -0.32
CA ARG A 325 24.66 -0.49 -0.36
C ARG A 325 25.74 -0.19 0.67
N ASP A 326 26.60 -1.18 0.94
CA ASP A 326 27.75 -1.07 1.87
C ASP A 326 28.73 0.07 1.54
N ASP A 327 28.79 0.49 0.28
CA ASP A 327 29.57 1.66 -0.15
C ASP A 327 28.85 2.99 0.12
N GLN A 328 27.79 2.96 0.94
CA GLN A 328 26.96 4.08 1.35
C GLN A 328 26.27 4.80 0.18
N LYS A 329 26.08 4.11 -0.95
CA LYS A 329 25.35 4.66 -2.10
C LYS A 329 23.90 4.22 -2.15
N LEU A 330 23.05 5.11 -2.67
CA LEU A 330 21.71 4.75 -3.09
C LEU A 330 21.80 3.83 -4.31
N PHE A 331 21.02 2.76 -4.32
CA PHE A 331 20.95 1.81 -5.41
C PHE A 331 19.51 1.50 -5.79
N VAL A 332 19.29 1.23 -7.07
CA VAL A 332 18.00 0.82 -7.63
C VAL A 332 18.24 -0.41 -8.49
N GLU A 333 17.54 -1.49 -8.16
CA GLU A 333 17.58 -2.77 -8.89
C GLU A 333 16.17 -3.09 -9.38
N GLY A 334 16.00 -3.27 -10.68
CA GLY A 334 14.71 -3.52 -11.31
C GLY A 334 14.58 -4.94 -11.84
N ARG A 335 13.39 -5.54 -11.71
CA ARG A 335 13.05 -6.82 -12.37
C ARG A 335 11.84 -6.67 -13.28
N LYS A 336 11.71 -7.58 -14.24
CA LYS A 336 10.64 -7.55 -15.26
C LYS A 336 9.35 -8.27 -14.86
N ASP A 337 9.46 -9.18 -13.91
CA ASP A 337 8.40 -9.98 -13.28
C ASP A 337 9.00 -10.71 -12.07
N SER A 338 8.16 -11.37 -11.28
CA SER A 338 8.55 -12.08 -10.04
C SER A 338 9.50 -13.26 -10.24
N THR A 339 9.65 -13.76 -11.47
CA THR A 339 10.56 -14.87 -11.80
C THR A 339 11.91 -14.37 -12.33
N ALA A 340 11.97 -13.14 -12.84
CA ALA A 340 13.15 -12.53 -13.39
C ALA A 340 14.18 -12.16 -12.30
N SER A 341 15.46 -12.27 -12.64
CA SER A 341 16.53 -11.68 -11.82
C SER A 341 16.45 -10.16 -11.84
N ALA A 342 16.77 -9.55 -10.71
CA ALA A 342 16.94 -8.10 -10.63
C ALA A 342 18.18 -7.65 -11.42
N SER A 343 18.13 -6.43 -11.93
CA SER A 343 19.21 -5.82 -12.72
C SER A 343 19.33 -4.32 -12.44
N THR A 344 20.57 -3.83 -12.43
CA THR A 344 20.86 -2.48 -11.97
C THR A 344 20.21 -1.43 -12.87
N VAL A 345 19.47 -0.51 -12.25
CA VAL A 345 18.96 0.70 -12.89
C VAL A 345 20.00 1.81 -12.73
N THR A 346 20.33 2.49 -13.83
CA THR A 346 21.35 3.55 -13.81
C THR A 346 20.77 4.83 -13.22
N ILE A 347 21.28 5.23 -12.05
CA ILE A 347 20.96 6.50 -11.38
C ILE A 347 22.24 7.32 -11.14
N PRO A 348 22.14 8.65 -10.88
CA PRO A 348 23.26 9.45 -10.43
C PRO A 348 23.93 8.83 -9.20
N ALA A 349 25.25 8.93 -9.12
CA ALA A 349 25.98 8.46 -7.95
C ALA A 349 25.63 9.33 -6.73
N ILE A 350 24.82 8.79 -5.83
CA ILE A 350 24.35 9.48 -4.62
C ILE A 350 24.98 8.80 -3.41
N THR A 351 25.71 9.57 -2.62
CA THR A 351 26.28 9.11 -1.33
C THR A 351 25.38 9.56 -0.20
N MET A 352 25.03 8.65 0.69
CA MET A 352 24.14 8.87 1.83
C MET A 352 24.84 8.42 3.12
N PRO A 353 24.53 8.99 4.29
CA PRO A 353 24.98 8.44 5.57
C PRO A 353 24.54 6.99 5.73
N ALA A 354 25.32 6.17 6.44
CA ALA A 354 24.89 4.83 6.82
C ALA A 354 23.51 4.85 7.50
N GLU A 355 22.65 3.90 7.16
CA GLU A 355 21.29 3.73 7.71
C GLU A 355 20.34 4.91 7.39
N ALA A 356 20.66 5.70 6.36
CA ALA A 356 19.83 6.81 5.91
C ALA A 356 18.40 6.35 5.63
N ALA A 357 17.44 7.20 5.99
CA ALA A 357 16.04 6.96 5.66
C ALA A 357 15.84 7.04 4.14
N ILE A 358 15.04 6.12 3.60
CA ILE A 358 14.67 6.04 2.18
C ILE A 358 13.18 5.76 2.13
N GLY A 359 12.45 6.52 1.32
CA GLY A 359 11.07 6.23 0.94
C GLY A 359 10.88 6.52 -0.54
N ALA A 360 9.98 5.81 -1.21
CA ALA A 360 9.74 6.02 -2.62
C ALA A 360 8.27 5.85 -2.99
N PHE A 361 7.84 6.56 -4.03
CA PHE A 361 6.54 6.35 -4.65
C PHE A 361 6.64 6.41 -6.17
N ALA A 362 5.67 5.79 -6.83
CA ALA A 362 5.56 5.80 -8.28
C ALA A 362 4.17 6.27 -8.75
N ILE A 363 4.15 7.03 -9.85
CA ILE A 363 2.92 7.56 -10.47
C ILE A 363 2.95 7.24 -11.96
N PRO A 364 1.91 6.65 -12.55
CA PRO A 364 1.93 6.34 -13.98
C PRO A 364 1.90 7.63 -14.82
N ARG A 365 2.69 7.68 -15.89
CA ARG A 365 2.70 8.84 -16.81
C ARG A 365 1.40 9.00 -17.60
N SER A 366 0.63 7.93 -17.70
CA SER A 366 -0.67 7.90 -18.37
C SER A 366 -1.49 6.72 -17.86
N SER A 367 -2.78 6.67 -18.17
CA SER A 367 -3.65 5.54 -17.80
C SER A 367 -3.40 4.24 -18.59
N ALA A 368 -2.42 4.22 -19.51
CA ALA A 368 -2.08 2.99 -20.22
C ALA A 368 -1.42 1.98 -19.28
N SER A 369 -1.84 0.71 -19.33
CA SER A 369 -1.35 -0.33 -18.40
C SER A 369 0.15 -0.61 -18.50
N ASN A 370 0.76 -0.41 -19.67
CA ASN A 370 2.21 -0.53 -19.87
C ASN A 370 2.92 0.83 -19.84
N ALA A 371 2.27 1.89 -19.34
CA ALA A 371 2.90 3.19 -19.24
C ALA A 371 4.11 3.13 -18.31
N ALA A 372 5.16 3.87 -18.68
CA ALA A 372 6.26 4.15 -17.79
C ALA A 372 5.75 4.91 -16.56
N MET A 373 6.42 4.68 -15.43
CA MET A 373 6.15 5.36 -14.17
C MET A 373 7.05 6.59 -14.03
N ASN A 374 6.55 7.60 -13.34
CA ASN A 374 7.34 8.62 -12.70
C ASN A 374 7.75 8.10 -11.34
N ASN A 375 9.05 7.98 -11.11
CA ASN A 375 9.62 7.42 -9.89
C ASN A 375 10.20 8.54 -9.04
N TYR A 376 9.89 8.55 -7.74
CA TYR A 376 10.37 9.55 -6.81
C TYR A 376 10.93 8.86 -5.57
N ILE A 377 12.16 9.21 -5.20
CA ILE A 377 12.88 8.66 -4.06
C ILE A 377 13.23 9.82 -3.13
N LEU A 378 12.68 9.80 -1.93
CA LEU A 378 13.10 10.66 -0.83
C LEU A 378 14.18 9.95 -0.02
N TRP A 379 15.23 10.68 0.32
CA TRP A 379 16.30 10.16 1.15
C TRP A 379 16.89 11.24 2.06
N GLN A 380 17.45 10.83 3.19
CA GLN A 380 18.04 11.74 4.16
C GLN A 380 19.56 11.90 3.93
N ASN A 381 20.04 13.14 3.83
CA ASN A 381 21.46 13.43 3.68
C ASN A 381 22.20 13.50 5.04
N ALA A 382 23.50 13.79 5.01
CA ALA A 382 24.35 13.89 6.21
C ALA A 382 23.98 15.03 7.19
N THR A 383 23.25 16.05 6.74
CA THR A 383 22.74 17.12 7.61
C THR A 383 21.36 16.80 8.18
N GLY A 384 20.80 15.64 7.86
CA GLY A 384 19.42 15.27 8.20
C GLY A 384 18.36 15.84 7.25
N ALA A 385 18.74 16.66 6.27
CA ALA A 385 17.79 17.25 5.34
C ALA A 385 17.29 16.22 4.32
N ILE A 386 16.02 16.31 3.97
CA ILE A 386 15.42 15.49 2.94
C ILE A 386 15.92 15.95 1.56
N GLN A 387 16.27 14.98 0.72
CA GLN A 387 16.62 15.16 -0.67
C GLN A 387 15.66 14.34 -1.51
N MET A 388 15.53 14.70 -2.79
CA MET A 388 14.71 13.97 -3.75
C MET A 388 15.58 13.56 -4.94
N THR A 389 15.46 12.30 -5.33
CA THR A 389 15.98 11.78 -6.59
C THR A 389 14.82 11.21 -7.39
N TRP A 390 14.63 11.64 -8.63
CA TRP A 390 13.44 11.28 -9.40
C TRP A 390 13.70 11.09 -10.88
N GLU A 391 12.80 10.37 -11.53
CA GLU A 391 12.71 10.21 -12.97
C GLU A 391 11.24 10.39 -13.38
N ASP A 392 10.92 11.54 -13.96
CA ASP A 392 9.56 11.96 -14.34
C ASP A 392 9.36 12.08 -15.86
N ASP A 393 10.42 11.85 -16.63
CA ASP A 393 10.41 11.86 -18.10
C ASP A 393 11.49 10.92 -18.67
N ASN A 394 11.80 11.07 -19.97
CA ASN A 394 12.81 10.26 -20.66
C ASN A 394 14.20 10.92 -20.68
N THR A 395 14.41 12.00 -19.93
CA THR A 395 15.71 12.69 -19.83
C THR A 395 16.62 12.07 -18.78
N GLY A 396 16.09 11.13 -18.01
CA GLY A 396 16.79 10.36 -17.00
C GLY A 396 16.61 10.91 -15.58
N TRP A 397 17.34 10.29 -14.66
CA TRP A 397 17.26 10.58 -13.23
C TRP A 397 17.91 11.93 -12.86
N ARG A 398 17.25 12.65 -11.95
CA ARG A 398 17.66 13.97 -11.43
C ARG A 398 17.67 13.96 -9.91
N THR A 399 18.42 14.87 -9.31
CA THR A 399 18.50 15.04 -7.85
C THR A 399 18.45 16.51 -7.45
N SER A 400 17.72 16.82 -6.39
CA SER A 400 17.64 18.15 -5.79
C SER A 400 17.37 18.05 -4.29
N SER A 401 17.60 19.15 -3.59
CA SER A 401 17.11 19.31 -2.22
C SER A 401 15.61 19.61 -2.22
N THR A 402 14.91 19.17 -1.18
CA THR A 402 13.52 19.57 -0.94
C THR A 402 13.46 20.88 -0.14
N PRO A 403 12.31 21.57 -0.09
CA PRO A 403 12.14 22.77 0.74
C PRO A 403 12.44 22.51 2.23
N GLU A 404 13.06 23.47 2.91
CA GLU A 404 13.35 23.39 4.35
C GLU A 404 12.07 23.27 5.20
N SER A 405 10.94 23.75 4.69
CA SER A 405 9.63 23.68 5.36
C SER A 405 9.17 22.25 5.64
N LEU A 406 9.70 21.25 4.94
CA LEU A 406 9.41 19.84 5.21
C LEU A 406 9.97 19.38 6.56
N GLY A 407 10.90 20.13 7.15
CA GLY A 407 11.56 19.79 8.40
C GLY A 407 12.65 18.73 8.23
N THR A 408 13.22 18.32 9.36
CA THR A 408 14.23 17.27 9.44
C THR A 408 13.59 16.06 10.11
N PRO A 409 13.54 14.88 9.46
CA PRO A 409 13.07 13.67 10.11
C PRO A 409 13.84 13.40 11.41
N ASP A 410 13.13 12.96 12.44
CA ASP A 410 13.72 12.56 13.71
C ASP A 410 14.77 11.47 13.47
N LYS A 411 15.87 11.51 14.24
CA LYS A 411 17.01 10.63 14.00
C LYS A 411 16.60 9.15 14.15
N GLY A 412 16.92 8.34 13.14
CA GLY A 412 16.64 6.91 13.13
C GLY A 412 15.25 6.54 12.62
N THR A 413 14.42 7.54 12.27
CA THR A 413 13.07 7.31 11.76
C THR A 413 13.09 7.09 10.25
N GLY A 414 12.22 6.21 9.77
CA GLY A 414 12.07 5.92 8.34
C GLY A 414 11.27 7.00 7.62
N ILE A 415 11.37 7.01 6.28
CA ILE A 415 10.44 7.73 5.41
C ILE A 415 9.58 6.67 4.73
N THR A 416 8.27 6.72 4.91
CA THR A 416 7.34 5.84 4.20
C THR A 416 6.57 6.66 3.19
N CYS A 417 6.47 6.18 1.96
CA CYS A 417 5.83 6.90 0.87
C CYS A 417 4.74 6.03 0.24
N LEU A 418 3.66 6.68 -0.16
CA LEU A 418 2.48 6.01 -0.67
C LEU A 418 2.58 5.82 -2.18
N THR A 419 2.75 4.56 -2.59
CA THR A 419 2.32 4.13 -3.94
C THR A 419 0.95 3.49 -3.82
N PRO A 420 -0.10 4.00 -4.47
CA PRO A 420 -1.42 3.38 -4.39
C PRO A 420 -1.38 1.94 -4.92
N THR A 421 -2.23 1.08 -4.37
CA THR A 421 -2.34 -0.29 -4.88
C THR A 421 -2.93 -0.34 -6.29
N LEU A 422 -2.67 -1.45 -6.97
CA LEU A 422 -3.28 -1.77 -8.25
C LEU A 422 -4.72 -2.23 -8.01
N TRP A 423 -5.68 -1.35 -8.30
CA TRP A 423 -7.11 -1.56 -8.02
C TRP A 423 -7.93 -1.78 -9.31
N ALA A 424 -9.01 -2.58 -9.23
CA ALA A 424 -9.84 -2.97 -10.39
C ALA A 424 -10.70 -1.83 -10.92
N VAL A 425 -11.25 -1.04 -10.01
CA VAL A 425 -12.28 -0.03 -10.34
C VAL A 425 -11.65 1.28 -10.80
N GLY A 426 -10.39 1.51 -10.42
CA GLY A 426 -9.53 2.58 -10.87
C GLY A 426 -8.09 2.10 -10.71
N SER A 427 -7.40 1.85 -11.82
CA SER A 427 -5.98 1.48 -11.77
C SER A 427 -5.15 2.62 -11.15
N LEU A 428 -3.82 2.48 -11.07
CA LEU A 428 -2.99 3.64 -10.75
C LEU A 428 -3.38 4.80 -11.68
N GLN A 429 -3.75 5.92 -11.08
CA GLN A 429 -4.17 7.10 -11.83
C GLN A 429 -2.97 8.00 -12.10
N PRO A 430 -2.88 8.62 -13.29
CA PRO A 430 -1.92 9.70 -13.51
C PRO A 430 -2.37 10.91 -12.67
N GLY A 431 -1.83 11.04 -11.47
CA GLY A 431 -2.22 12.08 -10.52
C GLY A 431 -1.37 12.09 -9.27
N TYR A 432 -1.30 13.26 -8.64
CA TYR A 432 -0.42 13.53 -7.49
C TYR A 432 -1.16 13.61 -6.14
N SER A 433 -2.48 13.38 -6.11
CA SER A 433 -3.27 13.50 -4.86
C SER A 433 -2.83 12.52 -3.76
N MET A 434 -2.31 11.36 -4.17
CA MET A 434 -1.76 10.32 -3.28
C MET A 434 -0.23 10.31 -3.24
N ALA A 435 0.45 11.30 -3.84
CA ALA A 435 1.90 11.45 -3.80
C ALA A 435 2.34 11.97 -2.43
N ARG A 436 2.17 11.13 -1.40
CA ARG A 436 2.29 11.49 0.01
C ARG A 436 3.38 10.66 0.67
N CYS A 437 4.11 11.29 1.58
CA CYS A 437 5.10 10.62 2.41
C CYS A 437 4.95 11.01 3.87
N TYR A 438 5.39 10.11 4.75
CA TYR A 438 5.21 10.19 6.19
C TYR A 438 6.52 9.85 6.91
N TYR A 439 6.81 10.60 7.96
CA TYR A 439 7.98 10.42 8.82
C TYR A 439 7.75 11.18 10.14
N LEU A 440 8.58 10.91 11.13
CA LEU A 440 8.51 11.60 12.42
C LEU A 440 9.21 12.96 12.37
N VAL A 441 8.57 13.99 12.91
CA VAL A 441 9.18 15.28 13.24
C VAL A 441 8.71 15.71 14.61
N ASP A 442 9.64 15.90 15.55
CA ASP A 442 9.37 16.27 16.93
C ASP A 442 8.36 15.29 17.60
N GLY A 443 8.50 13.99 17.32
CA GLY A 443 7.64 12.93 17.87
C GLY A 443 6.23 12.88 17.29
N ARG A 444 5.97 13.53 16.14
CA ARG A 444 4.68 13.48 15.44
C ARG A 444 4.83 12.96 14.02
N ILE A 445 3.85 12.21 13.55
CA ILE A 445 3.82 11.72 12.17
C ILE A 445 3.45 12.90 11.26
N ARG A 446 4.45 13.46 10.59
CA ARG A 446 4.26 14.50 9.59
C ARG A 446 3.79 13.89 8.27
N GLU A 447 2.82 14.53 7.64
CA GLU A 447 2.39 14.25 6.29
C GLU A 447 2.87 15.34 5.32
N ILE A 448 3.55 14.93 4.26
CA ILE A 448 3.95 15.80 3.15
C ILE A 448 3.34 15.32 1.84
N GLN A 449 3.10 16.25 0.91
CA GLN A 449 2.55 15.95 -0.41
C GLN A 449 3.38 16.61 -1.51
N TYR A 450 3.59 15.88 -2.59
CA TYR A 450 4.11 16.40 -3.85
C TYR A 450 2.96 16.70 -4.80
N ASP A 451 2.92 17.89 -5.40
CA ASP A 451 1.85 18.28 -6.34
C ASP A 451 2.19 18.06 -7.83
N GLY A 452 3.37 17.48 -8.10
CA GLY A 452 3.94 17.37 -9.45
C GLY A 452 4.96 18.46 -9.78
N SER A 453 5.19 19.41 -8.88
CA SER A 453 6.18 20.47 -9.03
C SER A 453 6.86 20.84 -7.71
N ASN A 454 6.10 20.93 -6.63
CA ASN A 454 6.56 21.35 -5.31
C ASN A 454 6.11 20.38 -4.23
N TRP A 455 6.85 20.42 -3.12
CA TRP A 455 6.49 19.74 -1.87
C TRP A 455 5.85 20.72 -0.90
N SER A 456 4.83 20.25 -0.17
CA SER A 456 4.19 20.98 0.91
C SER A 456 3.99 20.07 2.13
N VAL A 457 3.90 20.69 3.32
CA VAL A 457 3.42 20.02 4.53
C VAL A 457 1.90 20.06 4.50
N VAL A 458 1.26 18.90 4.57
CA VAL A 458 -0.21 18.77 4.68
C VAL A 458 -0.63 18.99 6.13
N GLY A 459 0.07 18.34 7.06
CA GLY A 459 -0.25 18.41 8.48
C GLY A 459 0.51 17.35 9.28
N ASN A 460 -0.02 17.03 10.46
CA ASN A 460 0.39 15.85 11.22
C ASN A 460 -0.81 14.90 11.31
N VAL A 461 -0.55 13.61 11.25
CA VAL A 461 -1.58 12.56 11.37
C VAL A 461 -2.04 12.40 12.82
N ILE A 462 -1.14 12.67 13.78
CA ILE A 462 -1.36 12.61 15.24
C ILE A 462 -0.69 13.77 15.97
#